data_AF-A0AA90NNZ3-F1
#
_entry.id   AF-A0AA90NNZ3-F1
#
_cell.length_a   1.000
_cell.length_b   1.000
_cell.length_c   1.000
_cell.angle_alpha   90.00
_cell.angle_beta   90.00
_cell.angle_gamma   90.00
#
_symmetry.space_group_name_H-M   'P 1'
#
loop_
_entity.id
_entity.type
_entity.pdbx_description
1 polymer ?
#
loop_
_entity_poly.entity_id
_entity_poly.type
_entity_poly.pdbx_seq_one_letter_code
_entity_poly.pdbx_strand_id
1 'polypeptide(L)' 'MVGRNGAGKSTLLKALCRIYEPSQGVISVDGKIAPLLEIGAGFHPEFTGRENIYFNGAILGYSKEELAFIESEVIAFARA' A
#
# COMPACT_ATOMS: atom_id res chain seq x y z
N MET A 1 -10.55 -11.21 -0.21
CA MET A 1 -11.96 -11.65 -0.25
C MET A 1 -12.17 -12.57 -1.45
N VAL A 2 -12.90 -13.68 -1.26
CA VAL A 2 -13.19 -14.66 -2.32
C VAL A 2 -14.64 -14.50 -2.78
N GLY A 3 -14.89 -14.61 -4.10
CA GLY A 3 -16.22 -14.50 -4.68
C GLY A 3 -16.19 -14.34 -6.20
N ARG A 4 -17.33 -14.50 -6.88
CA ARG A 4 -17.43 -14.42 -8.35
C ARG A 4 -16.98 -13.07 -8.91
N ASN A 5 -16.54 -13.04 -10.17
CA ASN A 5 -16.28 -11.80 -10.89
C ASN A 5 -17.56 -10.95 -10.96
N GLY A 6 -17.42 -9.63 -10.87
CA GLY A 6 -18.56 -8.71 -10.81
C GLY A 6 -19.23 -8.57 -9.44
N ALA A 7 -18.87 -9.36 -8.43
CA ALA A 7 -19.46 -9.28 -7.08
C ALA A 7 -19.05 -8.03 -6.26
N GLY A 8 -18.47 -7.01 -6.88
CA GLY A 8 -18.10 -5.76 -6.20
C GLY A 8 -16.84 -5.82 -5.32
N LYS A 9 -16.10 -6.93 -5.32
CA LYS A 9 -14.89 -7.11 -4.47
C LYS A 9 -13.88 -5.96 -4.62
N SER A 10 -13.58 -5.54 -5.84
CA SER A 10 -12.64 -4.45 -6.11
C SER A 10 -13.21 -3.09 -5.69
N THR A 11 -14.51 -2.87 -5.87
CA THR A 11 -15.19 -1.64 -5.43
C THR A 11 -15.14 -1.52 -3.91
N LEU A 12 -15.41 -2.60 -3.19
CA LEU A 12 -15.34 -2.64 -1.73
C LEU A 12 -13.91 -2.37 -1.23
N LEU A 13 -12.90 -3.01 -1.85
CA LEU A 13 -11.50 -2.76 -1.49
C LEU A 13 -11.11 -1.29 -1.72
N LYS A 14 -11.50 -0.70 -2.85
CA LYS A 14 -11.26 0.73 -3.13
C LYS A 14 -11.96 1.64 -2.12
N ALA A 15 -13.19 1.31 -1.71
CA ALA A 15 -13.91 2.08 -0.69
C ALA A 15 -13.24 1.98 0.69
N LEU A 16 -12.81 0.78 1.10
CA LEU A 16 -12.04 0.58 2.34
C LEU A 16 -10.72 1.37 2.33
N CYS A 17 -10.06 1.41 1.18
CA CYS A 17 -8.82 2.19 0.98
C CYS A 17 -9.07 3.70 0.82
N ARG A 18 -10.32 4.17 0.98
CA ARG A 18 -10.75 5.57 0.79
C ARG A 18 -10.46 6.15 -0.60
N ILE A 19 -10.33 5.30 -1.62
CA ILE A 19 -10.21 5.72 -3.03
C ILE A 19 -11.58 6.15 -3.57
N TYR A 20 -12.65 5.48 -3.12
CA TYR A 20 -14.03 5.84 -3.41
C TYR A 20 -14.78 6.11 -2.12
N GLU A 21 -15.58 7.18 -2.08
CA GLU A 21 -16.51 7.41 -0.98
C GLU A 21 -17.75 6.52 -1.15
N PRO A 22 -18.26 5.91 -0.05
CA PRO A 22 -19.49 5.16 -0.10
C PRO A 22 -20.66 6.10 -0.40
N SER A 23 -21.53 5.74 -1.34
CA SER A 23 -22.71 6.56 -1.64
C SER A 23 -23.71 6.64 -0.48
N GLN A 24 -23.71 5.65 0.42
CA GLN A 24 -24.48 5.60 1.66
C GLN A 24 -23.74 4.79 2.73
N GLY A 25 -23.99 5.07 4.01
CA GLY A 25 -23.36 4.40 5.15
C GLY A 25 -22.02 5.02 5.56
N VAL A 26 -21.33 4.39 6.51
CA VAL A 26 -20.05 4.88 7.06
C VAL A 26 -19.04 3.73 7.12
N ILE A 27 -17.81 4.01 6.67
CA ILE A 27 -16.66 3.11 6.84
C ILE A 27 -15.77 3.68 7.94
N SER A 28 -15.68 2.97 9.07
CA SER A 28 -14.73 3.28 10.14
C SER A 28 -13.58 2.29 10.10
N VAL A 29 -12.37 2.80 10.30
CA VAL A 29 -11.12 2.04 10.29
C VAL A 29 -10.31 2.49 11.49
N ASP A 30 -9.92 1.55 12.34
CA ASP A 30 -9.01 1.79 13.44
C ASP A 30 -7.60 1.36 13.03
N GLY A 31 -6.72 2.33 12.79
CA GLY A 31 -5.37 2.13 12.24
C GLY A 31 -5.17 2.67 10.82
N LYS A 32 -4.00 2.36 10.22
CA LYS A 32 -3.64 2.77 8.86
C LYS A 32 -3.92 1.65 7.86
N ILE A 33 -4.50 1.98 6.71
CA ILE A 33 -4.64 1.05 5.58
C ILE A 33 -3.54 1.34 4.57
N ALA A 34 -2.76 0.30 4.24
CA ALA A 34 -1.73 0.30 3.22
C ALA A 34 -2.14 -0.67 2.11
N PRO A 35 -2.76 -0.21 1.00
CA PRO A 35 -3.24 -1.09 -0.05
C PRO A 35 -2.06 -1.71 -0.83
N LEU A 36 -1.82 -3.00 -0.64
CA LEU A 36 -0.83 -3.76 -1.44
C LEU A 36 -1.27 -3.94 -2.92
N LEU A 37 -2.51 -3.61 -3.26
CA LEU A 37 -3.06 -3.77 -4.62
C LEU A 37 -2.39 -2.87 -5.66
N GLU A 38 -1.60 -1.89 -5.22
CA GLU A 38 -0.86 -0.94 -6.06
C GLU A 38 0.65 -1.23 -6.10
N ILE A 39 1.11 -2.45 -5.77
CA ILE A 39 2.54 -2.83 -5.92
C ILE A 39 3.04 -2.61 -7.37
N GLY A 40 2.18 -2.51 -8.38
CA GLY A 40 2.57 -2.08 -9.74
C GLY A 40 2.56 -0.57 -10.01
N ALA A 41 1.92 0.24 -9.16
CA ALA A 41 1.72 1.68 -9.36
C ALA A 41 2.55 2.56 -8.41
N GLY A 42 3.00 2.02 -7.26
CA GLY A 42 3.89 2.72 -6.33
C GLY A 42 5.38 2.65 -6.66
N PHE A 43 5.77 1.78 -7.62
CA PHE A 43 7.15 1.73 -8.10
C PHE A 43 7.35 2.69 -9.26
N HIS A 44 8.33 3.57 -9.11
CA HIS A 44 8.77 4.47 -10.17
C HIS A 44 9.92 3.79 -10.93
N PRO A 45 9.76 3.47 -12.24
CA PRO A 45 10.79 2.79 -13.02
C PRO A 45 12.11 3.58 -13.14
N GLU A 46 12.00 4.90 -13.05
CA GLU A 46 13.14 5.83 -13.06
C GLU A 46 13.91 5.84 -11.72
N PHE A 47 13.33 5.28 -10.66
CA PHE A 47 13.95 5.21 -9.33
C PHE A 47 14.69 3.90 -9.15
N THR A 48 15.83 3.97 -8.47
CA THR A 48 16.53 2.80 -7.94
C THR A 48 15.67 2.05 -6.93
N GLY A 49 16.04 0.80 -6.62
CA GLY A 49 15.34 0.01 -5.60
C GLY A 49 15.32 0.71 -4.23
N ARG A 50 16.43 1.37 -3.84
CA ARG A 50 16.50 2.16 -2.61
C ARG A 50 15.54 3.34 -2.65
N GLU A 51 15.55 4.13 -3.73
CA GLU A 51 14.65 5.28 -3.85
C GLU A 51 13.18 4.86 -3.78
N ASN A 52 12.82 3.71 -4.37
CA ASN A 52 11.48 3.15 -4.24
C ASN A 52 11.13 2.74 -2.81
N ILE A 53 12.07 2.20 -2.03
CA ILE A 53 11.86 1.88 -0.60
C ILE A 53 11.53 3.15 0.19
N TYR A 54 12.32 4.22 0.03
CA TYR A 54 12.09 5.46 0.78
C TYR A 54 10.83 6.19 0.34
N PHE A 55 10.55 6.22 -0.97
CA PHE A 55 9.36 6.85 -1.51
C PHE A 55 8.07 6.17 -1.02
N ASN A 56 7.97 4.84 -1.18
CA ASN A 56 6.81 4.09 -0.70
C ASN A 56 6.71 4.15 0.82
N GLY A 57 7.84 4.06 1.52
CA GLY A 57 7.88 4.16 2.96
C GLY A 57 7.39 5.51 3.50
N ALA A 58 7.73 6.62 2.84
CA ALA A 58 7.23 7.94 3.18
C ALA A 58 5.70 8.05 2.94
N ILE A 59 5.17 7.47 1.86
CA ILE A 59 3.72 7.39 1.60
C ILE A 59 2.99 6.63 2.70
N LEU A 60 3.60 5.55 3.21
CA LEU A 60 3.09 4.76 4.34
C LEU A 60 3.21 5.50 5.69
N GLY A 61 3.94 6.62 5.71
CA GLY A 61 4.09 7.49 6.86
C GLY A 61 5.16 7.02 7.85
N TYR A 62 6.22 6.37 7.36
CA TYR A 62 7.42 6.08 8.15
C TYR A 62 8.36 7.30 8.20
N SER A 63 9.02 7.47 9.34
CA SER A 63 10.13 8.42 9.52
C SER A 63 11.39 7.95 8.79
N LYS A 64 12.37 8.85 8.63
CA LYS A 64 13.65 8.49 7.99
C LYS A 64 14.42 7.47 8.82
N GLU A 65 14.30 7.55 10.14
CA GLU A 65 14.96 6.66 11.10
C GLU A 65 14.38 5.24 11.00
N GLU A 66 13.05 5.11 10.92
CA GLU A 66 12.38 3.82 10.69
C GLU A 66 12.74 3.24 9.32
N LEU A 67 12.83 4.09 8.29
CA LEU A 67 13.17 3.66 6.94
C LEU A 67 14.58 3.09 6.82
N ALA A 68 15.55 3.61 7.57
CA ALA A 68 16.90 3.06 7.59
C ALA A 68 16.92 1.59 8.07
N PHE A 69 16.10 1.24 9.05
CA PHE A 69 15.96 -0.13 9.54
C PHE A 69 15.16 -1.01 8.56
N ILE A 70 14.06 -0.48 8.03
CA ILE A 70 13.22 -1.20 7.04
C ILE A 70 14.02 -1.49 5.77
N GLU A 71 14.91 -0.59 5.34
CA GLU A 71 15.74 -0.78 4.14
C GLU A 71 16.57 -2.06 4.25
N SER A 72 17.24 -2.29 5.38
CA SER A 72 18.04 -3.51 5.57
C SER A 72 17.19 -4.78 5.50
N GLU A 73 16.00 -4.76 6.12
CA GLU A 73 15.08 -5.91 6.11
C GLU A 73 14.54 -6.19 4.71
N VAL A 74 14.18 -5.15 3.95
CA VAL A 74 13.69 -5.29 2.57
C VAL A 74 14.79 -5.81 1.64
N ILE A 75 16.02 -5.30 1.77
CA ILE A 75 17.16 -5.79 0.98
C ILE A 75 17.47 -7.26 1.32
N ALA A 76 17.40 -7.64 2.58
CA ALA A 76 17.60 -9.03 3.00
C ALA A 76 16.52 -9.96 2.43
N PHE A 77 15.24 -9.55 2.51
CA PHE A 77 14.12 -10.30 1.94
C PHE A 77 14.22 -10.44 0.42
N ALA A 78 14.61 -9.38 -0.30
CA ALA A 78 14.69 -9.39 -1.77
C ALA A 78 15.86 -10.21 -2.33
N ARG A 79 16.83 -10.59 -1.49
CA ARG A 79 17.98 -11.44 -1.86
C ARG A 79 17.76 -12.92 -1.52
N ALA A 80 16.69 -13.26 -0.81
CA ALA A 80 16.28 -14.63 -0.50
C ALA A 80 15.51 -15.24 -1.68
#